data_AF-A0A7R7GX18-F1
#
_entry.id   AF-A0A7R7GX18-F1
#
_cell.length_a   1.000
_cell.length_b   1.000
_cell.length_c   1.000
_cell.angle_alpha   90.00
_cell.angle_beta   90.00
_cell.angle_gamma   90.00
#
_symmetry.space_group_name_H-M   'P 1'
#
loop_
_entity.id
_entity.type
_entity.pdbx_description
1 polymer ?
#
loop_
_entity_poly.entity_id
_entity_poly.type
_entity_poly.pdbx_seq_one_letter_code
_entity_poly.pdbx_strand_id
1 'polypeptide(L)'
;MADENDRFETLPDGGQQHSTPMVDEITDFEVLEIALRELAIEKGLFTAEEHRRYTEFVEQLGPAPGARLVAKAWRDPDFKQLARQDAIAACREIRS
;
A
#
# COMPACT_ATOMS: atom_id res chain seq x y z
N MET A 1 56.02 -3.75 16.08
CA MET A 1 54.82 -3.18 16.74
C MET A 1 53.97 -2.66 15.61
N ALA A 2 52.94 -3.39 15.23
CA ALA A 2 52.05 -3.03 14.12
C ALA A 2 51.14 -1.91 14.59
N ASP A 3 51.00 -0.86 13.79
CA ASP A 3 49.98 0.17 14.00
C ASP A 3 49.02 0.14 12.82
N GLU A 4 47.75 0.26 13.18
CA GLU A 4 46.57 -0.33 12.58
C GLU A 4 45.77 0.82 11.97
N ASN A 5 46.10 1.24 10.75
CA ASN A 5 45.35 2.34 10.13
C ASN A 5 45.32 2.30 8.60
N ASP A 6 44.96 1.15 8.02
CA ASP A 6 44.71 1.04 6.58
C ASP A 6 43.50 0.14 6.25
N ARG A 7 42.33 0.48 6.82
CA ARG A 7 41.05 -0.22 6.55
C ARG A 7 39.88 0.74 6.34
N PHE A 8 40.04 1.72 5.45
CA PHE A 8 38.86 2.25 4.76
C PHE A 8 38.69 1.48 3.45
N GLU A 9 38.29 0.21 3.58
CA GLU A 9 37.80 -0.61 2.48
C GLU A 9 36.47 0.02 2.02
N THR A 10 36.48 0.60 0.81
CA THR A 10 35.31 1.18 0.17
C THR A 10 34.14 0.21 0.18
N LEU A 11 33.07 0.56 0.90
CA LEU A 11 31.80 -0.14 0.89
C LEU A 11 31.28 -0.20 -0.57
N PRO A 12 30.89 -1.37 -1.10
CA PRO A 12 30.14 -1.40 -2.34
C PRO A 12 28.82 -0.65 -2.10
N ASP A 13 28.50 0.29 -2.98
CA ASP A 13 27.23 1.02 -3.01
C ASP A 13 26.09 0.01 -3.09
N GLY A 14 25.55 -0.34 -1.92
CA GLY A 14 24.48 -1.30 -1.73
C GLY A 14 23.14 -0.70 -2.13
N GLY A 15 23.03 -0.25 -3.38
CA GLY A 15 21.75 -0.03 -4.02
C GLY A 15 21.06 -1.37 -4.17
N GLN A 16 20.25 -1.77 -3.18
CA GLN A 16 19.31 -2.88 -3.33
C GLN A 16 18.27 -2.48 -4.37
N GLN A 17 18.59 -2.68 -5.64
CA GLN A 17 17.58 -2.81 -6.67
C GLN A 17 16.89 -4.13 -6.41
N HIS A 18 15.81 -4.11 -5.63
CA HIS A 18 14.82 -5.17 -5.63
C HIS A 18 14.13 -5.16 -7.01
N SER A 19 14.83 -5.63 -8.02
CA SER A 19 14.20 -6.09 -9.25
C SER A 19 13.40 -7.32 -8.87
N THR A 20 12.09 -7.15 -8.68
CA THR A 20 11.14 -8.26 -8.54
C THR A 20 11.35 -9.21 -9.73
N PRO A 21 11.59 -10.51 -9.52
CA PRO A 21 11.66 -11.44 -10.63
C PRO A 21 10.29 -11.47 -11.31
N MET A 22 10.26 -11.22 -12.63
CA MET A 22 9.07 -11.51 -13.43
C MET A 22 8.94 -13.03 -13.49
N VAL A 23 7.99 -13.60 -12.76
CA VAL A 23 7.67 -15.02 -12.82
C VAL A 23 6.73 -15.25 -14.00
N ASP A 24 7.20 -16.02 -14.98
CA ASP A 24 6.49 -16.37 -16.22
C ASP A 24 5.70 -17.70 -16.06
N GLU A 25 5.51 -18.15 -14.81
CA GLU A 25 4.87 -19.42 -14.46
C GLU A 25 3.81 -19.17 -13.38
N ILE A 26 2.62 -19.72 -13.58
CA ILE A 26 1.51 -19.61 -12.63
C ILE A 26 1.96 -20.26 -11.32
N THR A 27 2.02 -19.45 -10.28
CA THR A 27 2.41 -19.88 -8.93
C THR A 27 1.30 -20.71 -8.30
N ASP A 28 1.67 -21.62 -7.37
CA ASP A 28 0.69 -22.39 -6.58
C ASP A 28 -0.32 -21.48 -5.84
N PHE A 29 0.09 -20.25 -5.51
CA PHE A 29 -0.78 -19.26 -4.88
C PHE A 29 -1.84 -18.71 -5.84
N GLU A 30 -1.51 -18.51 -7.11
CA GLU A 30 -2.49 -18.07 -8.13
C GLU A 30 -3.52 -19.17 -8.42
N VAL A 31 -3.07 -20.44 -8.48
CA VAL A 31 -3.99 -21.58 -8.60
C VAL A 31 -4.93 -21.66 -7.40
N LEU A 32 -4.40 -21.50 -6.18
CA LEU A 32 -5.20 -21.50 -4.96
C LEU A 32 -6.19 -20.32 -4.91
N GLU A 33 -5.77 -19.13 -5.36
CA GLU A 33 -6.60 -17.93 -5.43
C GLU A 33 -7.82 -18.14 -6.33
N ILE A 34 -7.60 -18.67 -7.54
CA ILE A 34 -8.68 -18.98 -8.49
C ILE A 34 -9.66 -19.99 -7.89
N ALA A 35 -9.15 -21.11 -7.37
CA ALA A 35 -9.98 -22.17 -6.79
C ALA A 35 -10.82 -21.66 -5.61
N LEU A 36 -10.23 -20.84 -4.74
CA LEU A 36 -10.92 -20.26 -3.59
C LEU A 36 -12.02 -19.27 -4.03
N ARG A 37 -11.72 -18.40 -5.01
CA ARG A 37 -12.68 -17.44 -5.54
C ARG A 37 -13.87 -18.14 -6.19
N GLU A 38 -13.61 -19.13 -7.05
CA GLU A 38 -14.68 -19.88 -7.73
C GLU A 38 -15.56 -20.62 -6.72
N LEU A 39 -14.95 -21.33 -5.76
CA LEU A 39 -15.70 -22.03 -4.72
C LEU A 39 -16.54 -21.07 -3.86
N ALA A 40 -16.00 -19.90 -3.49
CA ALA A 40 -16.74 -18.91 -2.72
C ALA A 40 -17.95 -18.36 -3.48
N ILE A 41 -17.84 -18.20 -4.80
CA ILE A 41 -18.94 -17.77 -5.67
C ILE A 41 -19.98 -18.89 -5.80
N GLU A 42 -19.57 -20.14 -6.01
CA GLU A 42 -20.49 -21.29 -6.07
C GLU A 42 -21.28 -21.49 -4.77
N LYS A 43 -20.64 -21.22 -3.63
CA LYS A 43 -21.29 -21.25 -2.31
C LYS A 43 -22.12 -20.00 -2.00
N GLY A 44 -22.09 -18.99 -2.87
CA GLY A 44 -22.85 -17.76 -2.70
C GLY A 44 -22.35 -16.88 -1.55
N LEU A 45 -21.07 -16.97 -1.18
CA LEU A 45 -20.48 -16.10 -0.16
C LEU A 45 -20.33 -14.65 -0.66
N PHE A 46 -20.01 -14.51 -1.94
CA PHE A 46 -20.05 -13.26 -2.70
C PHE A 46 -20.21 -13.57 -4.19
N THR A 47 -20.60 -12.57 -4.96
CA THR A 47 -20.77 -12.66 -6.42
C THR A 47 -19.49 -12.27 -7.15
N ALA A 48 -19.31 -12.77 -8.38
CA ALA A 48 -18.23 -12.32 -9.26
C ALA A 48 -18.22 -10.80 -9.46
N GLU A 49 -19.41 -10.18 -9.44
CA GLU A 49 -19.58 -8.74 -9.56
C GLU A 49 -19.11 -7.98 -8.31
N GLU A 50 -19.34 -8.50 -7.12
CA GLU A 50 -18.80 -7.93 -5.87
C GLU A 50 -17.28 -8.05 -5.82
N HIS A 51 -16.72 -9.16 -6.29
CA HIS A 51 -15.28 -9.34 -6.41
C HIS A 51 -14.67 -8.29 -7.34
N ARG A 52 -15.23 -8.10 -8.55
CA ARG A 52 -14.77 -7.05 -9.49
C ARG A 52 -14.83 -5.65 -8.87
N ARG A 53 -15.97 -5.29 -8.29
CA ARG A 53 -16.14 -3.99 -7.62
C ARG A 53 -15.13 -3.77 -6.49
N TYR A 54 -14.79 -4.82 -5.75
CA TYR A 54 -13.79 -4.73 -4.69
C TYR A 54 -12.38 -4.52 -5.27
N THR A 55 -12.00 -5.23 -6.33
CA THR A 55 -10.74 -5.01 -7.05
C THR A 55 -10.62 -3.56 -7.53
N GLU A 56 -11.63 -3.06 -8.23
CA GLU A 56 -11.66 -1.67 -8.73
C GLU A 56 -11.57 -0.65 -7.59
N PHE A 57 -12.24 -0.91 -6.46
CA PHE A 57 -12.16 -0.06 -5.28
C PHE A 57 -10.74 -0.01 -4.72
N VAL A 58 -10.06 -1.16 -4.60
CA VAL A 58 -8.69 -1.24 -4.08
C VAL A 58 -7.71 -0.54 -5.02
N GLU A 59 -7.87 -0.68 -6.34
CA GLU A 59 -7.03 0.00 -7.34
C GLU A 59 -7.13 1.54 -7.25
N GLN A 60 -8.27 2.07 -6.82
CA GLN A 60 -8.45 3.51 -6.61
C GLN A 60 -7.78 4.03 -5.32
N LEU A 61 -7.38 3.14 -4.41
CA LEU A 61 -6.73 3.54 -3.17
C LEU A 61 -5.31 4.01 -3.46
N GLY A 62 -5.00 5.23 -3.02
CA GLY A 62 -3.67 5.80 -3.15
C GLY A 62 -3.37 6.81 -2.05
N PRO A 63 -2.12 7.32 -1.97
CA PRO A 63 -1.70 8.22 -0.89
C PRO A 63 -2.25 9.65 -1.04
N ALA A 64 -2.79 10.02 -2.22
CA ALA A 64 -3.18 11.39 -2.54
C ALA A 64 -4.21 12.02 -1.57
N PRO A 65 -5.28 11.33 -1.14
CA PRO A 65 -6.20 11.88 -0.14
C PRO A 65 -5.52 12.20 1.20
N GLY A 66 -4.59 11.35 1.65
CA GLY A 66 -3.82 11.59 2.87
C GLY A 66 -2.93 12.83 2.76
N ALA A 67 -2.24 13.00 1.62
CA ALA A 67 -1.43 14.19 1.37
C ALA A 67 -2.28 15.48 1.38
N ARG A 68 -3.48 15.45 0.76
CA ARG A 68 -4.42 16.58 0.79
C ARG A 68 -4.89 16.92 2.21
N LEU A 69 -5.15 15.90 3.03
CA LEU A 69 -5.51 16.08 4.43
C LEU A 69 -4.42 16.82 5.20
N VAL A 70 -3.16 16.39 5.08
CA VAL A 70 -2.02 17.03 5.75
C VAL A 70 -1.85 18.48 5.26
N ALA A 71 -1.94 18.71 3.95
CA ALA A 71 -1.84 20.04 3.38
C ALA A 71 -2.94 21.00 3.91
N LYS A 72 -4.19 20.53 4.00
CA LYS A 72 -5.30 21.31 4.59
C LYS A 72 -5.03 21.60 6.07
N ALA A 73 -4.56 20.63 6.84
CA ALA A 73 -4.24 20.79 8.25
C ALA A 73 -3.06 21.74 8.52
N TRP A 74 -2.16 21.95 7.56
CA TRP A 74 -1.12 22.98 7.69
C TRP A 74 -1.63 24.38 7.41
N ARG A 75 -2.60 24.52 6.51
CA ARG A 75 -3.16 25.82 6.11
C ARG A 75 -4.27 26.30 7.04
N ASP A 76 -5.02 25.38 7.63
CA ASP A 76 -6.23 25.65 8.40
C ASP A 76 -6.09 25.12 9.85
N PRO A 77 -5.90 26.02 10.84
CA PRO A 77 -5.80 25.66 12.25
C PRO A 77 -7.05 24.97 12.81
N ASP A 78 -8.25 25.33 12.34
CA ASP A 78 -9.51 24.75 12.80
C ASP A 78 -9.65 23.33 12.26
N PHE A 79 -9.33 23.12 10.98
CA PHE A 79 -9.25 21.78 10.41
C PHE A 79 -8.16 20.92 11.06
N LYS A 80 -7.03 21.51 11.45
CA LYS A 80 -5.98 20.81 12.21
C LYS A 80 -6.48 20.33 13.57
N GLN A 81 -7.30 21.15 14.25
CA GLN A 81 -7.91 20.77 15.51
C GLN A 81 -8.93 19.64 15.31
N LEU A 82 -9.76 19.73 14.26
CA LEU A 82 -10.69 18.68 13.87
C LEU A 82 -9.95 17.36 13.60
N ALA A 83 -8.91 17.37 12.77
CA ALA A 83 -8.15 16.17 12.41
C ALA A 83 -7.48 15.49 13.62
N ARG A 84 -7.17 16.24 14.69
CA ARG A 84 -6.61 15.71 15.93
C ARG A 84 -7.67 15.12 16.87
N GLN A 85 -8.88 15.68 16.86
CA GLN A 85 -9.96 15.25 17.74
C GLN A 85 -10.79 14.12 17.10
N ASP A 86 -11.03 14.21 15.80
CA ASP A 86 -11.80 13.25 15.01
C ASP A 86 -11.19 13.11 13.60
N ALA A 87 -10.27 12.15 13.48
CA ALA A 87 -9.63 11.84 12.21
C ALA A 87 -10.62 11.28 11.17
N ILE A 88 -11.73 10.66 11.57
CA ILE A 88 -12.72 10.10 10.64
C ILE A 88 -13.54 11.24 10.02
N ALA A 89 -13.99 12.20 10.83
CA ALA A 89 -14.66 13.40 10.34
C ALA A 89 -13.75 14.19 9.38
N ALA A 90 -12.48 14.41 9.74
CA ALA A 90 -11.53 15.08 8.88
C ALA A 90 -11.28 14.33 7.55
N CYS A 91 -11.18 12.99 7.58
CA CYS A 91 -11.07 12.18 6.37
C CYS A 91 -12.29 12.31 5.45
N ARG A 92 -13.50 12.44 6.01
CA ARG A 92 -14.74 12.59 5.23
C ARG A 92 -14.77 13.91 4.45
N GLU A 93 -14.28 15.00 5.04
CA GLU A 93 -14.21 16.31 4.36
C GLU A 93 -13.22 16.34 3.17
N ILE A 94 -12.24 15.44 3.14
CA ILE A 94 -11.23 15.36 2.07
C ILE A 94 -11.65 14.40 0.95
N ARG A 95 -12.61 13.51 1.23
CA ARG A 95 -13.07 12.44 0.34
C ARG A 95 -14.19 12.89 -0.62
N SER A 96 -14.71 14.12 -0.50
CA SER A 96 -15.62 14.73 -1.49
C SER A 96 -14.86 15.25 -2.70
#